data_AF-A0A963V5U7-F1
#
_entry.id   AF-A0A963V5U7-F1
#
_cell.length_a   1.000
_cell.length_b   1.000
_cell.length_c   1.000
_cell.angle_alpha   90.00
_cell.angle_beta   90.00
_cell.angle_gamma   90.00
#
_symmetry.space_group_name_H-M   'P 1'
#
loop_
_entity.id
_entity.type
_entity.pdbx_description
1 polymer ?
#
loop_
_entity_poly.entity_id
_entity_poly.type
_entity_poly.pdbx_seq_one_letter_code
_entity_poly.pdbx_strand_id
1 'polypeptide(L)' 'MIVIAGFLSGTAFGWMRAAKRGGNRLDKLQYAAVHAILFTVLGLFLTLIIDRMT' A
#
# COMPACT_ATOMS: atom_id res chain seq x y z
N MET A 1 8.24 -3.85 11.06
CA MET A 1 8.63 -2.61 10.36
C MET A 1 7.40 -1.97 9.75
N ILE A 2 7.06 -0.73 10.12
CA ILE A 2 5.82 -0.04 9.69
C ILE A 2 5.72 0.05 8.15
N VAL A 3 6.84 0.31 7.47
CA VAL A 3 6.92 0.39 6.01
C VAL A 3 6.48 -0.92 5.32
N ILE A 4 6.94 -2.07 5.83
CA ILE A 4 6.59 -3.40 5.26
C ILE A 4 5.10 -3.70 5.48
N ALA A 5 4.57 -3.36 6.66
CA ALA A 5 3.14 -3.49 6.93
C ALA A 5 2.30 -2.61 5.98
N GLY A 6 2.74 -1.36 5.74
CA GLY A 6 2.16 -0.47 4.74
C GLY A 6 2.18 -1.07 3.33
N PHE A 7 3.34 -1.57 2.89
CA PHE A 7 3.47 -2.20 1.57
C PHE A 7 2.47 -3.36 1.37
N LEU A 8 2.42 -4.30 2.32
CA LEU A 8 1.56 -5.49 2.22
C LEU A 8 0.08 -5.14 2.27
N SER A 9 -0.32 -4.26 3.19
CA SER A 9 -1.71 -3.80 3.32
C SER A 9 -2.15 -3.00 2.10
N GLY A 10 -1.31 -2.09 1.59
CA GLY A 10 -1.56 -1.34 0.35
C GLY A 10 -1.69 -2.26 -0.87
N THR A 11 -0.78 -3.21 -1.03
CA THR A 11 -0.82 -4.19 -2.14
C THR A 11 -2.12 -4.99 -2.13
N ALA A 12 -2.48 -5.57 -0.97
CA ALA A 12 -3.69 -6.36 -0.81
C ALA A 12 -4.95 -5.52 -1.08
N PHE A 13 -5.02 -4.31 -0.51
CA PHE A 13 -6.15 -3.42 -0.69
C PHE A 13 -6.33 -2.99 -2.16
N GLY A 14 -5.25 -2.62 -2.83
CA GLY A 14 -5.27 -2.26 -4.25
C GLY A 14 -5.75 -3.41 -5.13
N TRP A 15 -5.20 -4.62 -4.91
CA TRP A 15 -5.63 -5.82 -5.63
C TRP A 15 -7.12 -6.11 -5.42
N MET A 16 -7.59 -6.11 -4.16
CA MET A 16 -8.99 -6.35 -3.83
C MET A 16 -9.92 -5.33 -4.48
N ARG A 17 -9.51 -4.05 -4.52
CA ARG A 17 -10.29 -2.97 -5.15
C ARG A 17 -10.44 -3.18 -6.65
N ALA A 18 -9.37 -3.56 -7.35
CA ALA A 18 -9.45 -3.89 -8.78
C ALA A 18 -10.25 -5.17 -9.04
N ALA A 19 -10.10 -6.18 -8.18
CA ALA A 19 -10.87 -7.43 -8.27
C ALA A 19 -12.38 -7.18 -8.13
N LYS A 20 -12.80 -6.35 -7.17
CA LYS A 20 -14.20 -5.95 -7.00
C LYS A 20 -14.78 -5.18 -8.20
N ARG A 21 -13.92 -4.53 -8.99
CA ARG A 21 -14.30 -3.80 -10.21
C ARG A 21 -14.26 -4.66 -11.48
N GLY A 22 -14.00 -5.96 -11.36
CA GLY A 22 -13.90 -6.86 -12.50
C GLY A 22 -12.64 -6.66 -13.36
N GLY A 23 -11.62 -5.97 -12.84
CA GLY A 23 -10.38 -5.69 -13.58
C GLY A 23 -9.62 -6.95 -13.98
N ASN A 24 -8.92 -6.88 -15.12
CA ASN A 24 -8.05 -7.94 -15.60
C ASN A 24 -6.78 -8.06 -14.73
N ARG A 25 -5.86 -8.97 -15.08
CA ARG A 25 -4.62 -9.16 -14.29
C ARG A 25 -3.75 -7.90 -14.25
N LEU A 26 -3.64 -7.17 -15.36
CA LEU A 26 -2.84 -5.94 -15.43
C LEU A 26 -3.47 -4.83 -14.58
N ASP A 27 -4.79 -4.68 -14.60
CA ASP A 27 -5.50 -3.72 -13.76
C ASP A 27 -5.27 -4.00 -12.27
N LYS A 28 -5.34 -5.29 -11.88
CA LYS A 28 -5.09 -5.71 -10.50
C LYS A 28 -3.66 -5.43 -10.07
N LEU A 29 -2.68 -5.70 -10.92
CA LEU A 29 -1.28 -5.38 -10.66
C LEU A 29 -1.05 -3.87 -10.54
N GLN A 30 -1.64 -3.07 -11.43
CA GLN A 30 -1.51 -1.61 -11.40
C GLN A 30 -2.13 -1.02 -10.13
N TYR A 31 -3.34 -1.46 -9.76
CA TYR A 31 -3.97 -1.00 -8.52
C TYR A 31 -3.18 -1.44 -7.29
N ALA A 32 -2.71 -2.69 -7.26
CA ALA A 32 -1.88 -3.19 -6.17
C ALA A 32 -0.60 -2.36 -6.03
N ALA A 33 0.10 -2.07 -7.13
CA ALA A 33 1.32 -1.26 -7.13
C ALA A 33 1.07 0.17 -6.65
N VAL A 34 0.01 0.84 -7.14
CA VAL A 34 -0.33 2.21 -6.73
C VAL A 34 -0.64 2.29 -5.23
N HIS A 35 -1.45 1.35 -4.71
CA HIS A 35 -1.80 1.36 -3.29
C HIS A 35 -0.63 0.91 -2.41
N ALA A 36 0.23 0.00 -2.89
CA ALA A 36 1.46 -0.37 -2.21
C ALA A 36 2.36 0.86 -2.01
N ILE A 37 2.63 1.62 -3.08
CA ILE A 37 3.44 2.84 -3.03
C ILE A 37 2.81 3.85 -2.05
N LEU A 38 1.51 4.11 -2.15
CA LEU A 38 0.81 5.05 -1.27
C LEU A 38 0.97 4.67 0.20
N PHE A 39 0.71 3.41 0.57
CA PHE A 39 0.78 2.97 1.96
C PHE A 39 2.23 2.86 2.46
N THR A 40 3.18 2.50 1.60
CA THR A 40 4.60 2.52 1.92
C THR A 40 5.07 3.93 2.23
N VAL A 41 4.68 4.93 1.43
CA VAL A 41 5.01 6.34 1.67
C VAL A 41 4.38 6.82 2.98
N LEU A 42 3.11 6.53 3.23
CA LEU A 42 2.47 6.85 4.51
C LEU A 42 3.16 6.17 5.70
N GLY A 43 3.55 4.90 5.56
CA GLY A 43 4.28 4.16 6.57
C GLY A 43 5.68 4.72 6.84
N LEU A 44 6.36 5.22 5.82
CA LEU A 44 7.65 5.91 5.96
C LEU A 44 7.48 7.18 6.79
N PHE A 45 6.53 8.05 6.45
CA PHE A 45 6.26 9.26 7.22
C PHE A 45 5.84 8.94 8.66
N LEU A 46 4.98 7.94 8.86
CA LEU A 46 4.59 7.49 10.19
C LEU A 46 5.80 7.01 11.01
N THR A 47 6.72 6.28 10.38
CA THR A 47 7.96 5.85 11.03
C THR A 47 8.79 7.06 11.46
N LEU A 48 9.00 8.02 10.57
CA LEU A 48 9.77 9.23 10.86
C LEU A 48 9.12 10.06 11.98
N ILE A 49 7.79 10.18 11.99
CA ILE A 49 7.09 10.94 13.04
C ILE A 49 7.28 10.27 14.40
N ILE A 50 7.08 8.95 14.48
CA ILE A 50 7.28 8.20 15.73
C ILE A 50 8.71 8.36 16.21
N ASP A 51 9.68 8.14 15.31
CA ASP A 51 11.11 8.27 15.59
C ASP A 51 11.52 9.68 16.08
N ARG A 52 10.81 10.72 15.66
CA ARG A 52 11.06 12.11 16.11
C ARG A 52 10.36 12.47 17.41
N MET A 53 9.34 11.72 17.81
CA MET A 53 8.54 11.97 19.01
C MET A 53 8.97 11.13 20.22
N THR A 54 9.75 10.07 19.99
CA THR A 54 10.34 9.20 21.03
C THR A 54 11.81 9.51 21.22
#